data_AF-B9T1B1-F1
#
_entry.id   AF-B9T1B1-F1
#
_cell.length_a   1.000
_cell.length_b   1.000
_cell.length_c   1.000
_cell.angle_alpha   90.00
_cell.angle_beta   90.00
_cell.angle_gamma   90.00
#
_symmetry.space_group_name_H-M   'P 1'
#
loop_
_entity.id
_entity.type
_entity.pdbx_description
1 polymer ?
#
loop_
_entity_poly.entity_id
_entity_poly.type
_entity_poly.pdbx_seq_one_letter_code
_entity_poly.pdbx_strand_id
1 'polypeptide(L)'
;MVILNYFIISFNRHVFVGDVVVVKDPDNTDNFLVRRLAAVEGYEMVSSDEKDEPFVLENDQCWVLADNEKLKPKEANDSRKFGPVPMSGIVGRVIYCLRTAVDHGPVQNSHFSMRKDSPVLEVELDVDEMVKNHKLF
;
A
#
# COMPACT_ATOMS: atom_id res chain seq x y z
N MET A 1 14.33 -9.04 -11.80
CA MET A 1 13.00 -9.67 -11.77
C MET A 1 12.51 -9.59 -10.33
N VAL A 2 11.74 -8.55 -9.98
CA VAL A 2 11.23 -8.38 -8.62
C VAL A 2 10.04 -9.32 -8.50
N ILE A 3 10.28 -10.53 -8.00
CA ILE A 3 9.20 -11.43 -7.61
C ILE A 3 8.48 -10.70 -6.49
N LEU A 4 7.26 -10.25 -6.78
CA LEU A 4 6.38 -9.55 -5.85
C LEU A 4 5.90 -10.55 -4.79
N ASN A 5 6.80 -10.97 -3.88
CA ASN A 5 6.48 -11.86 -2.75
C ASN A 5 5.84 -11.05 -1.61
N TYR A 6 4.72 -10.41 -1.90
CA TYR A 6 3.86 -9.89 -0.84
C TYR A 6 2.92 -11.00 -0.39
N PHE A 7 2.89 -11.30 0.90
CA PHE A 7 1.72 -11.94 1.49
C PHE A 7 0.58 -10.93 1.40
N ILE A 8 -0.38 -11.20 0.53
CA ILE A 8 -1.57 -10.38 0.34
C ILE A 8 -2.73 -11.15 0.96
N ILE A 9 -3.31 -10.63 2.04
CA ILE A 9 -4.54 -11.20 2.57
C ILE A 9 -5.72 -10.40 2.01
N SER A 10 -6.58 -11.07 1.26
CA SER A 10 -7.89 -10.54 0.88
C SER A 10 -8.84 -10.71 2.07
N PHE A 11 -8.67 -9.89 3.11
CA PHE A 11 -9.69 -9.77 4.15
C PHE A 11 -10.70 -8.73 3.69
N ASN A 12 -11.95 -9.17 3.59
CA ASN A 12 -13.14 -8.34 3.45
C ASN A 12 -12.95 -6.94 4.09
N ARG A 13 -12.69 -5.93 3.26
CA ARG A 13 -12.71 -4.47 3.49
C ARG A 13 -12.07 -3.89 4.77
N HIS A 14 -11.15 -4.57 5.45
CA HIS A 14 -10.48 -3.99 6.63
C HIS A 14 -9.09 -3.46 6.28
N VAL A 15 -9.08 -2.38 5.49
CA VAL A 15 -7.92 -1.50 5.36
C VAL A 15 -8.17 -0.23 6.18
N PHE A 16 -7.10 0.30 6.77
CA PHE A 16 -7.12 1.48 7.60
C PHE A 16 -6.10 2.50 7.11
N VAL A 17 -6.36 3.78 7.35
CA VAL A 17 -5.37 4.84 7.09
C VAL A 17 -4.04 4.48 7.75
N GLY A 18 -2.96 4.60 6.99
CA GLY A 18 -1.61 4.17 7.35
C GLY A 18 -1.23 2.79 6.82
N ASP A 19 -2.15 2.01 6.26
CA ASP A 19 -1.82 0.72 5.64
C ASP A 19 -1.16 0.87 4.27
N VAL A 20 -0.19 0.02 3.96
CA VAL A 20 0.34 -0.17 2.61
C VAL A 20 -0.54 -1.16 1.86
N VAL A 21 -1.11 -0.73 0.75
CA VAL A 21 -2.08 -1.48 -0.04
C VAL A 21 -1.60 -1.71 -1.46
N VAL A 22 -2.06 -2.81 -2.03
CA VAL A 22 -2.02 -3.06 -3.48
C VAL A 22 -3.31 -2.52 -4.06
N VAL A 23 -3.21 -1.59 -5.00
CA VAL A 23 -4.35 -0.96 -5.68
C VAL A 23 -4.19 -1.13 -7.19
N LYS A 24 -5.29 -1.29 -7.92
CA LYS A 24 -5.26 -1.23 -9.39
C LYS A 24 -4.75 0.12 -9.85
N ASP A 25 -3.88 0.14 -10.85
CA ASP A 25 -3.41 1.40 -11.44
C ASP A 25 -4.57 2.07 -12.22
N PRO A 26 -4.99 3.30 -11.85
CA PRO A 26 -6.07 4.00 -12.56
C PRO A 26 -5.73 4.32 -14.02
N ASP A 27 -4.45 4.52 -14.34
CA ASP A 27 -3.99 4.84 -15.69
C ASP A 27 -3.81 3.57 -16.56
N ASN A 28 -3.66 2.40 -15.94
CA ASN A 28 -3.52 1.12 -16.63
C ASN A 28 -4.05 -0.04 -15.78
N THR A 29 -5.29 -0.47 -16.02
CA THR A 29 -5.99 -1.46 -15.19
C THR A 29 -5.38 -2.87 -15.20
N ASP A 30 -4.45 -3.17 -16.12
CA ASP A 30 -3.69 -4.42 -16.15
C ASP A 30 -2.50 -4.40 -15.17
N ASN A 31 -2.21 -3.24 -14.57
CA ASN A 31 -1.15 -3.04 -13.60
C ASN A 31 -1.67 -2.78 -12.18
N PHE A 32 -0.77 -2.96 -11.21
CA PHE A 32 -1.00 -2.69 -9.80
C PHE A 32 0.06 -1.75 -9.25
N LEU A 33 -0.35 -0.94 -8.27
CA LEU A 33 0.52 -0.03 -7.52
C LEU A 33 0.55 -0.46 -6.05
N VAL A 34 1.71 -0.31 -5.41
CA VAL A 34 1.87 -0.47 -3.97
C VAL A 34 2.01 0.92 -3.35
N ARG A 35 1.03 1.34 -2.55
CA ARG A 35 0.96 2.71 -2.00
C ARG A 35 0.43 2.70 -0.59
N ARG A 36 0.72 3.75 0.18
CA ARG A 36 0.16 3.95 1.51
C ARG A 36 -1.20 4.62 1.42
N LEU A 37 -2.20 4.05 2.08
CA LEU A 37 -3.52 4.63 2.26
C LEU A 37 -3.42 5.83 3.21
N ALA A 38 -3.58 7.03 2.69
CA ALA A 38 -3.38 8.28 3.42
C ALA A 38 -4.70 8.89 3.92
N ALA A 39 -5.79 8.70 3.19
CA ALA A 39 -7.12 9.15 3.57
C ALA A 39 -8.21 8.28 2.91
N VAL A 40 -9.41 8.32 3.48
CA VAL A 40 -10.61 7.60 3.00
C VAL A 40 -11.80 8.57 3.00
N GLU A 41 -12.95 8.11 2.50
CA GLU A 41 -14.24 8.83 2.54
C GLU A 41 -14.42 9.73 3.77
N GLY A 42 -14.89 10.95 3.52
CA GLY A 42 -15.19 11.95 4.54
C GLY A 42 -13.99 12.78 5.01
N TYR A 43 -12.76 12.42 4.62
CA TYR A 43 -11.59 13.26 4.88
C TYR A 43 -11.59 14.48 3.94
N GLU A 44 -11.31 15.65 4.50
CA GLU A 44 -11.00 16.85 3.73
C GLU A 44 -9.53 16.83 3.30
N MET A 45 -9.30 16.97 2.01
CA MET A 45 -8.00 17.05 1.38
C MET A 45 -7.65 18.52 1.20
N VAL A 46 -6.54 18.94 1.82
CA VAL A 46 -6.04 20.31 1.77
C VAL A 46 -4.62 20.30 1.22
N SER A 47 -4.35 21.18 0.25
CA SER A 47 -3.01 21.37 -0.30
C SER A 47 -2.25 22.45 0.45
N SER A 48 -0.92 22.40 0.40
CA SER A 48 -0.07 23.52 0.81
C SER A 48 0.03 24.62 -0.26
N ASP A 49 -0.38 24.33 -1.50
CA ASP A 49 -0.51 25.35 -2.55
C ASP A 49 -1.87 26.03 -2.41
N GLU A 50 -1.88 27.33 -2.13
CA GLU A 50 -3.10 28.13 -1.94
C GLU A 50 -4.01 28.18 -3.18
N LYS A 51 -3.51 27.77 -4.35
CA LYS A 51 -4.29 27.70 -5.59
C LYS A 51 -5.12 26.43 -5.72
N ASP A 52 -4.79 25.40 -4.95
CA ASP A 52 -5.52 24.15 -4.98
C ASP A 52 -6.72 24.26 -4.05
N GLU A 53 -7.92 24.09 -4.59
CA GLU A 53 -9.14 24.12 -3.81
C GLU A 53 -9.25 22.86 -2.93
N PRO A 54 -9.57 23.01 -1.63
CA PRO A 54 -9.89 21.88 -0.77
C PRO A 54 -11.09 21.08 -1.29
N PHE A 55 -11.08 19.78 -1.05
CA PHE A 55 -12.20 18.91 -1.41
C PHE A 55 -12.35 17.77 -0.39
N VAL A 56 -13.55 17.21 -0.27
CA VAL A 56 -13.82 16.07 0.61
C VAL A 56 -13.84 14.78 -0.22
N LEU A 57 -13.21 13.72 0.26
CA LEU A 57 -13.30 12.41 -0.37
C LEU A 57 -14.73 11.88 -0.30
N GLU A 58 -15.30 11.58 -1.47
CA GLU A 58 -16.66 11.05 -1.59
C GLU A 58 -16.74 9.56 -1.18
N ASN A 59 -17.95 9.02 -1.20
CA ASN A 59 -18.20 7.61 -0.94
C ASN A 59 -17.39 6.72 -1.89
N ASP A 60 -16.83 5.64 -1.34
CA ASP A 60 -15.89 4.71 -2.01
C ASP A 60 -14.60 5.38 -2.51
N GLN A 61 -14.25 6.61 -2.12
CA GLN A 61 -12.97 7.21 -2.50
C GLN A 61 -11.90 7.06 -1.42
N CYS A 62 -10.66 6.90 -1.85
CA CYS A 62 -9.49 7.01 -1.00
C CYS A 62 -8.34 7.75 -1.68
N TRP A 63 -7.41 8.20 -0.84
CA TRP A 63 -6.18 8.86 -1.26
C TRP A 63 -4.99 7.98 -0.94
N VAL A 64 -4.14 7.71 -1.93
CA VAL A 64 -2.97 6.86 -1.79
C VAL A 64 -1.69 7.62 -2.15
N LEU A 65 -0.62 7.40 -1.38
CA LEU A 65 0.65 8.10 -1.53
C LEU A 65 1.82 7.11 -1.65
N ALA A 66 2.86 7.50 -2.39
CA ALA A 66 4.14 6.81 -2.32
C ALA A 66 4.91 7.24 -1.07
N ASP A 67 5.49 6.29 -0.34
CA ASP A 67 6.31 6.57 0.86
C ASP A 67 7.62 7.29 0.54
N ASN A 68 8.10 7.17 -0.70
CA ASN A 68 9.36 7.79 -1.08
C ASN A 68 9.18 9.30 -1.30
N GLU A 69 9.44 10.08 -0.25
CA GLU A 69 9.36 11.55 -0.24
C GLU A 69 10.27 12.23 -1.28
N LYS A 70 11.29 11.54 -1.78
CA LYS A 70 12.19 12.08 -2.82
C LYS A 70 11.54 12.10 -4.20
N LEU A 71 10.48 11.33 -4.42
CA LEU A 71 9.77 11.32 -5.70
C LEU A 71 8.91 12.58 -5.82
N LYS A 72 9.07 13.29 -6.94
CA LYS A 72 8.15 14.39 -7.26
C LYS A 72 6.75 13.80 -7.51
N PRO A 73 5.66 14.56 -7.31
CA PRO A 73 4.30 14.07 -7.54
C PRO A 73 4.09 13.42 -8.93
N LYS A 74 4.70 14.00 -9.97
CA LYS A 74 4.64 13.45 -11.34
C LYS A 74 5.40 12.14 -11.54
N GLU A 75 6.35 11.84 -10.67
CA GLU A 75 7.20 10.63 -10.69
C GLU A 75 6.67 9.54 -9.75
N ALA A 76 5.95 9.93 -8.70
CA ALA A 76 5.46 9.02 -7.66
C ALA A 76 4.34 8.09 -8.13
N ASN A 77 3.62 8.46 -9.21
CA ASN A 77 2.42 7.79 -9.70
C ASN A 77 1.48 7.40 -8.54
N ASP A 78 0.90 8.41 -7.90
CA ASP A 78 -0.01 8.29 -6.76
C ASP A 78 -1.15 9.31 -6.85
N SER A 79 -1.99 9.43 -5.82
CA SER A 79 -3.18 10.28 -5.87
C SER A 79 -2.89 11.76 -6.13
N ARG A 80 -1.66 12.23 -5.87
CA ARG A 80 -1.26 13.60 -6.24
C ARG A 80 -1.21 13.82 -7.75
N LYS A 81 -1.13 12.75 -8.55
CA LYS A 81 -1.13 12.78 -10.02
C LYS A 81 -2.51 12.46 -10.59
N PHE A 82 -3.14 11.37 -10.14
CA PHE A 82 -4.39 10.86 -10.74
C PHE A 82 -5.66 11.17 -9.92
N GLY A 83 -5.53 11.81 -8.75
CA GLY A 83 -6.63 12.12 -7.86
C GLY A 83 -7.06 10.95 -6.95
N PRO A 84 -8.28 11.02 -6.38
CA PRO A 84 -8.82 9.94 -5.57
C PRO A 84 -8.99 8.65 -6.38
N VAL A 85 -8.86 7.51 -5.72
CA VAL A 85 -9.08 6.18 -6.32
C VAL A 85 -10.20 5.45 -5.60
N PRO A 86 -10.93 4.56 -6.28
CA PRO A 86 -11.97 3.80 -5.63
C PRO A 86 -11.37 2.84 -4.60
N MET A 87 -11.95 2.77 -3.40
CA MET A 87 -11.60 1.78 -2.38
C MET A 87 -11.85 0.37 -2.91
N SER A 88 -12.86 0.18 -3.76
CA SER A 88 -13.09 -1.07 -4.49
C SER A 88 -11.94 -1.46 -5.45
N GLY A 89 -11.03 -0.53 -5.78
CA GLY A 89 -9.79 -0.80 -6.52
C GLY A 89 -8.66 -1.41 -5.67
N ILE A 90 -8.80 -1.43 -4.34
CA ILE A 90 -7.84 -2.05 -3.43
C ILE A 90 -7.97 -3.57 -3.51
N VAL A 91 -6.88 -4.24 -3.87
CA VAL A 91 -6.80 -5.70 -4.01
C VAL A 91 -6.53 -6.36 -2.66
N GLY A 92 -5.70 -5.73 -1.85
CA GLY A 92 -5.35 -6.23 -0.54
C GLY A 92 -4.26 -5.40 0.13
N ARG A 93 -3.84 -5.87 1.30
CA ARG A 93 -2.87 -5.18 2.15
C ARG A 93 -1.55 -5.92 2.14
N VAL A 94 -0.46 -5.16 2.13
CA VAL A 94 0.90 -5.67 2.16
C VAL A 94 1.33 -5.82 3.62
N ILE A 95 1.65 -7.04 4.07
CA ILE A 95 1.98 -7.31 5.48
C ILE A 95 3.45 -7.63 5.75
N TYR A 96 4.20 -8.01 4.71
CA TYR A 96 5.62 -8.39 4.81
C TYR A 96 6.38 -7.97 3.58
N CYS A 97 7.62 -7.51 3.74
CA CYS A 97 8.51 -7.11 2.65
C CYS A 97 9.78 -7.95 2.70
N LEU A 98 10.18 -8.50 1.56
CA LEU A 98 11.41 -9.27 1.38
C LEU A 98 12.18 -8.67 0.20
N ARG A 99 13.27 -7.94 0.51
CA ARG A 99 14.18 -7.42 -0.53
C ARG A 99 15.40 -8.33 -0.68
N THR A 100 15.96 -8.76 0.44
CA THR A 100 17.03 -9.77 0.49
C THR A 100 16.87 -10.63 1.74
N ALA A 101 17.65 -11.70 1.85
CA ALA A 101 17.73 -12.55 3.04
C ALA A 101 18.14 -11.82 4.34
N VAL A 102 18.67 -10.59 4.25
CA VAL A 102 19.03 -9.77 5.43
C VAL A 102 18.31 -8.42 5.47
N ASP A 103 17.51 -8.13 4.45
CA ASP A 103 16.74 -6.89 4.30
C ASP A 103 15.29 -7.27 4.03
N HIS A 104 14.61 -7.65 5.12
CA HIS A 104 13.23 -8.10 5.10
C HIS A 104 12.58 -7.87 6.47
N GLY A 105 11.25 -7.88 6.50
CA GLY A 105 10.50 -7.75 7.74
C GLY A 105 9.04 -7.35 7.54
N PRO A 106 8.27 -7.27 8.64
CA PRO A 106 6.90 -6.80 8.62
C PRO A 106 6.80 -5.37 8.08
N VAL A 107 5.81 -5.12 7.24
CA VAL A 107 5.52 -3.77 6.78
C VAL A 107 4.85 -2.98 7.89
N GLN A 108 5.34 -1.76 8.12
CA GLN A 108 4.76 -0.84 9.09
C GLN A 108 3.43 -0.30 8.54
N ASN A 109 2.34 -0.94 8.97
CA ASN A 109 0.96 -0.61 8.66
C ASN A 109 0.32 0.14 9.84
N SER A 110 -0.98 0.42 9.76
CA SER A 110 -1.73 0.92 10.91
C SER A 110 -1.63 -0.05 12.09
N HIS A 111 -1.70 0.49 13.31
CA HIS A 111 -1.67 -0.31 14.54
C HIS A 111 -2.76 -1.40 14.56
N PHE A 112 -3.94 -1.11 14.02
CA PHE A 112 -5.04 -2.07 13.94
C PHE A 112 -4.71 -3.24 13.00
N SER A 113 -4.15 -2.94 11.83
CA SER A 113 -3.75 -3.96 10.86
C SER A 113 -2.61 -4.83 11.40
N MET A 114 -1.55 -4.22 11.93
CA MET A 114 -0.41 -4.97 12.48
C MET A 114 -0.84 -5.94 13.59
N ARG A 115 -1.75 -5.52 14.48
CA ARG A 115 -2.29 -6.40 15.52
C ARG A 115 -3.10 -7.57 14.95
N LYS A 116 -3.82 -7.35 13.85
CA LYS A 116 -4.61 -8.40 13.17
C LYS A 116 -3.73 -9.38 12.40
N ASP A 117 -2.61 -8.92 11.84
CA ASP A 117 -1.76 -9.77 10.99
C ASP A 117 -0.70 -10.56 11.74
N SER A 118 -0.33 -10.15 12.97
CA SER A 118 0.71 -10.84 13.75
C SER A 118 0.52 -12.37 13.80
N PRO A 119 -0.69 -12.89 14.10
CA PRO A 119 -0.89 -14.33 14.11
C PRO A 119 -0.74 -15.00 12.73
N VAL A 120 -1.05 -14.28 11.65
CA VAL A 120 -0.88 -14.81 10.28
C VAL A 120 0.60 -14.89 9.94
N LEU A 121 1.37 -13.84 10.26
CA LEU A 121 2.82 -13.84 10.07
C LEU A 121 3.49 -14.92 10.92
N GLU A 122 3.06 -15.15 12.15
CA GLU A 122 3.62 -16.19 13.03
C GLU A 122 3.43 -17.61 12.49
N VAL A 123 2.37 -17.86 11.72
CA VAL A 123 2.01 -19.19 11.20
C VAL A 123 2.52 -19.42 9.78
N GLU A 124 2.40 -18.41 8.91
CA GLU A 124 2.62 -18.58 7.47
C GLU A 124 4.05 -18.21 7.02
N LEU A 125 4.78 -17.45 7.85
CA LEU A 125 6.11 -16.97 7.48
C LEU A 125 7.20 -17.98 7.87
N ASP A 126 7.69 -18.72 6.88
CA ASP A 126 8.93 -19.51 7.02
C ASP A 126 10.14 -18.70 6.49
N VAL A 127 10.80 -17.99 7.41
CA VAL A 127 11.98 -17.18 7.07
C VAL A 127 13.14 -18.05 6.58
N ASP A 128 13.31 -19.26 7.13
CA ASP A 128 14.42 -20.14 6.76
C ASP A 128 14.26 -20.68 5.34
N GLU A 129 13.02 -21.00 4.93
CA GLU A 129 12.69 -21.35 3.55
C GLU A 129 12.95 -20.17 2.61
N MET A 130 12.51 -18.97 2.98
CA MET A 130 12.71 -17.75 2.18
C MET A 130 14.19 -17.47 1.92
N VAL A 131 15.06 -17.64 2.92
CA VAL A 131 16.52 -17.41 2.80
C VAL A 131 17.19 -18.47 1.92
N LYS A 132 16.77 -19.73 1.98
CA LYS A 132 17.33 -20.82 1.14
C LYS A 132 17.10 -20.58 -0.35
N ASN A 133 15.93 -20.06 -0.70
CA ASN A 133 15.54 -19.80 -2.10
C ASN A 133 16.24 -18.57 -2.71
N HIS A 134 16.94 -17.74 -1.92
CA HIS A 134 17.66 -16.55 -2.42
C HIS A 134 19.07 -16.84 -2.98
N LYS A 135 19.58 -18.08 -2.90
CA LYS A 135 20.90 -18.45 -3.44
C LYS A 135 20.94 -18.66 -4.97
N LEU A 136 19.89 -18.28 -5.70
CA LEU A 136 19.72 -18.60 -7.13
C LEU A 136 19.63 -17.39 -8.07
N PHE A 137 20.08 -16.20 -7.66
CA PHE A 137 20.16 -15.03 -8.53
C PHE A 137 21.57 -14.42 -8.56
#